data_AF-A0A3A8Q0X0-F1
#
_entry.id   AF-A0A3A8Q0X0-F1
#
_cell.length_a   1.000
_cell.length_b   1.000
_cell.length_c   1.000
_cell.angle_alpha   90.00
_cell.angle_beta   90.00
_cell.angle_gamma   90.00
#
_symmetry.space_group_name_H-M   'P 1'
#
loop_
_entity.id
_entity.type
_entity.pdbx_description
1 polymer ?
#
loop_
_entity_poly.entity_id
_entity_poly.type
_entity_poly.pdbx_seq_one_letter_code
_entity_poly.pdbx_strand_id
1 'polypeptide(L)'
;MPLSELERLRRKVEAGDVLSDAELDALRAEAASSPGPTLRLTVAHALVNADAEREALPLMQALRRDFPEDLQVRLGLARTLLGLERHRDAEGELREALVLSPGDPEALKVLAVLALRQGEAARARAYVAEAVARDPFDAEAKLLRAELEAADLPPPPVVEEQVLRPEFTAALTAALGRAGVAFRRQGKDLLVKLASGGVGRVDVGSLYAAYREAPGAQGLTAHAEALAARLGGLSSGVGPTGVALDSLRPVLRPAGFVAGTQGALYRPGPAGLEVFYVLEDAEFVRYLPASALGESGLTLEAVDAAAWRNLEAHPADVRPVVIDQGEVRLAEAFSGVWAVTGGDGHDGARLLTKAQRRWLDAATGGGLLRVSLGRREVALLCRASDAGSVQVLTALGHAPDGVPGLFLLDGESLRQAPS
;
A
#
# COMPACT_ATOMS: atom_id res chain seq x y z
N MET A 1 -24.01 13.80 36.34
CA MET A 1 -23.97 12.56 35.52
C MET A 1 -23.16 11.48 36.26
N PRO A 2 -23.35 10.15 36.03
CA PRO A 2 -22.49 9.13 36.63
C PRO A 2 -21.02 9.33 36.25
N LEU A 3 -20.08 9.10 37.18
CA LEU A 3 -18.63 9.29 36.94
C LEU A 3 -18.11 8.47 35.75
N SER A 4 -18.58 7.22 35.61
CA SER A 4 -18.19 6.34 34.50
C SER A 4 -18.62 6.88 33.13
N GLU A 5 -19.74 7.60 33.08
CA GLU A 5 -20.23 8.23 31.85
C GLU A 5 -19.46 9.52 31.55
N LEU A 6 -19.15 10.34 32.56
CA LEU A 6 -18.29 11.50 32.41
C LEU A 6 -16.89 11.12 31.88
N GLU A 7 -16.29 10.07 32.43
CA GLU A 7 -15.00 9.55 31.97
C GLU A 7 -15.06 8.98 30.56
N ARG A 8 -16.21 8.41 30.15
CA ARG A 8 -16.44 7.98 28.77
C ARG A 8 -16.45 9.18 27.82
N LEU A 9 -17.19 10.23 28.16
CA LEU A 9 -17.25 11.44 27.33
C LEU A 9 -15.90 12.14 27.22
N ARG A 10 -15.17 12.24 28.33
CA ARG A 10 -13.82 12.82 28.33
C ARG A 10 -12.87 12.06 27.42
N ARG A 11 -12.88 10.72 27.48
CA ARG A 11 -12.06 9.88 26.59
C ARG A 11 -12.42 10.03 25.12
N LYS A 12 -13.71 10.14 24.78
CA LYS A 12 -14.15 10.44 23.40
C LYS A 12 -13.55 11.78 22.93
N VAL A 13 -13.66 12.83 23.75
CA VAL A 13 -13.11 14.16 23.41
C VAL A 13 -11.59 14.13 23.27
N GLU A 14 -10.89 13.46 24.19
CA GLU A 14 -9.43 13.28 24.14
C GLU A 14 -8.97 12.49 22.91
N ALA A 15 -9.80 11.55 22.41
CA ALA A 15 -9.56 10.80 21.19
C ALA A 15 -9.87 11.58 19.90
N GLY A 16 -10.41 12.80 19.99
CA GLY A 16 -10.81 13.61 18.85
C GLY A 16 -12.23 13.31 18.33
N ASP A 17 -13.01 12.48 19.01
CA ASP A 17 -14.36 12.13 18.56
C ASP A 17 -15.33 13.31 18.68
N VAL A 18 -16.28 13.37 17.75
CA VAL A 18 -17.42 14.29 17.80
C VAL A 18 -18.47 13.73 18.77
N LEU A 19 -18.88 14.55 19.75
CA LEU A 19 -19.99 14.22 20.64
C LEU A 19 -21.33 14.47 19.95
N SER A 20 -22.33 13.65 20.26
CA SER A 20 -23.72 14.00 19.92
C SER A 20 -24.21 15.19 20.74
N ASP A 21 -25.22 15.92 20.24
CA ASP A 21 -25.79 17.09 20.93
C ASP A 21 -26.17 16.79 22.38
N ALA A 22 -26.78 15.62 22.63
CA ALA A 22 -27.16 15.19 23.97
C ALA A 22 -25.95 14.93 24.89
N GLU A 23 -24.87 14.36 24.36
CA GLU A 23 -23.62 14.15 25.10
C GLU A 23 -22.93 15.49 25.40
N LEU A 24 -22.92 16.42 24.44
CA LEU A 24 -22.35 17.76 24.61
C LEU A 24 -23.13 18.57 25.64
N ASP A 25 -24.47 18.52 25.62
CA ASP A 25 -25.31 19.21 26.59
C ASP A 25 -25.16 18.62 28.00
N ALA A 26 -25.06 17.30 28.12
CA ALA A 26 -24.76 16.64 29.40
C ALA A 26 -23.39 17.09 29.97
N LEU A 27 -22.37 17.18 29.10
CA LEU A 27 -21.04 17.65 29.48
C LEU A 27 -21.05 19.14 29.88
N ARG A 28 -21.80 20.00 29.15
CA ARG A 28 -21.99 21.41 29.49
C ARG A 28 -22.65 21.60 30.85
N ALA A 29 -23.70 20.82 31.15
CA ALA A 29 -24.38 20.87 32.43
C ALA A 29 -23.45 20.51 33.60
N GLU A 30 -22.65 19.45 33.44
CA GLU A 30 -21.66 19.04 34.45
C GLU A 30 -20.53 20.07 34.61
N ALA A 31 -20.06 20.65 33.50
CA ALA A 31 -19.04 21.69 33.51
C ALA A 31 -19.51 22.99 34.20
N ALA A 32 -20.81 23.32 34.14
CA ALA A 32 -21.37 24.50 34.78
C ALA A 32 -21.37 24.40 36.32
N SER A 33 -21.51 23.19 36.87
CA SER A 33 -21.48 22.93 38.31
C SER A 33 -20.09 22.60 38.86
N SER A 34 -19.09 22.44 37.98
CA SER A 34 -17.76 21.99 38.35
C SER A 34 -16.77 23.14 38.51
N PRO A 35 -16.01 23.20 39.62
CA PRO A 35 -14.99 24.22 39.80
C PRO A 35 -13.77 23.95 38.90
N GLY A 36 -13.07 25.03 38.54
CA GLY A 36 -11.82 24.96 37.78
C GLY A 36 -11.99 24.87 36.26
N PRO A 37 -10.86 24.78 35.53
CA PRO A 37 -10.86 24.86 34.08
C PRO A 37 -11.16 23.52 33.40
N THR A 38 -10.92 22.38 34.06
CA THR A 38 -10.83 21.05 33.42
C THR A 38 -12.05 20.67 32.58
N LEU A 39 -13.26 20.70 33.15
CA LEU A 39 -14.45 20.27 32.42
C LEU A 39 -14.92 21.32 31.40
N ARG A 40 -14.72 22.60 31.69
CA ARG A 40 -14.97 23.68 30.72
C ARG A 40 -14.01 23.59 29.52
N LEU A 41 -12.76 23.18 29.74
CA LEU A 41 -11.80 22.85 28.68
C LEU A 41 -12.26 21.64 27.87
N THR A 42 -12.75 20.59 28.53
CA THR A 42 -13.30 19.42 27.82
C THR A 42 -14.48 19.83 26.91
N VAL A 43 -15.37 20.71 27.37
CA VAL A 43 -16.45 21.25 26.52
C VAL A 43 -15.89 22.01 25.32
N ALA A 44 -14.88 22.86 25.53
CA ALA A 44 -14.28 23.62 24.45
C ALA A 44 -13.57 22.72 23.43
N HIS A 45 -12.85 21.69 23.88
CA HIS A 45 -12.22 20.71 22.99
C HIS A 45 -13.28 19.90 22.21
N ALA A 46 -14.40 19.53 22.84
CA ALA A 46 -15.50 18.88 22.15
C ALA A 46 -16.08 19.75 21.01
N LEU A 47 -16.18 21.07 21.23
CA LEU A 47 -16.59 22.02 20.20
C LEU A 47 -15.56 22.15 19.08
N VAL A 48 -14.27 22.15 19.40
CA VAL A 48 -13.20 22.18 18.40
C VAL A 48 -13.19 20.90 17.56
N ASN A 49 -13.36 19.72 18.17
CA ASN A 49 -13.45 18.44 17.45
C ASN A 49 -14.63 18.41 16.46
N ALA A 50 -15.67 19.20 16.72
CA ALA A 50 -16.87 19.31 15.90
C ALA A 50 -16.80 20.45 14.85
N ASP A 51 -15.61 21.04 14.61
CA ASP A 51 -15.41 22.23 13.75
C ASP A 51 -16.33 23.41 14.14
N ALA A 52 -16.65 23.53 15.43
CA ALA A 52 -17.49 24.58 15.99
C ALA A 52 -16.65 25.63 16.74
N GLU A 53 -15.52 26.06 16.19
CA GLU A 53 -14.57 26.98 16.85
C GLU A 53 -15.17 28.36 17.14
N ARG A 54 -16.17 28.78 16.34
CA ARG A 54 -16.91 30.02 16.60
C ARG A 54 -17.68 29.98 17.92
N GLU A 55 -18.19 28.80 18.28
CA GLU A 55 -18.86 28.57 19.57
C GLU A 55 -17.85 28.35 20.71
N ALA A 56 -16.72 27.70 20.42
CA ALA A 56 -15.66 27.46 21.40
C ALA A 56 -14.93 28.74 21.84
N LEU A 57 -14.74 29.70 20.93
CA LEU A 57 -13.95 30.91 21.17
C LEU A 57 -14.39 31.73 22.40
N PRO A 58 -15.66 32.12 22.58
CA PRO A 58 -16.07 32.89 23.77
C PRO A 58 -15.86 32.11 25.08
N LEU A 59 -16.03 30.80 25.05
CA LEU A 59 -15.75 29.92 26.20
C LEU A 59 -14.24 29.88 26.52
N MET A 60 -13.39 29.76 25.50
CA MET A 60 -11.93 29.79 25.65
C MET A 60 -11.41 31.14 26.15
N GLN A 61 -11.99 32.26 25.68
CA GLN A 61 -11.64 33.59 26.17
C GLN A 61 -12.03 33.78 27.63
N ALA A 62 -13.21 33.30 28.05
CA ALA A 62 -13.62 33.30 29.44
C ALA A 62 -12.65 32.46 30.30
N LEU A 63 -12.27 31.26 29.84
CA LEU A 63 -11.31 30.41 30.52
C LEU A 63 -9.93 31.06 30.65
N ARG A 64 -9.42 31.70 29.59
CA ARG A 64 -8.14 32.45 29.62
C ARG A 64 -8.17 33.59 30.64
N ARG A 65 -9.32 34.28 30.78
CA ARG A 65 -9.49 35.34 31.77
C ARG A 65 -9.54 34.80 33.20
N ASP A 66 -10.29 33.72 33.41
CA ASP A 66 -10.51 33.14 34.73
C ASP A 66 -9.26 32.36 35.21
N PHE A 67 -8.45 31.83 34.28
CA PHE A 67 -7.26 31.01 34.54
C PHE A 67 -6.08 31.45 33.64
N PRO A 68 -5.48 32.64 33.89
CA PRO A 68 -4.47 33.21 33.00
C PRO A 68 -3.15 32.43 32.99
N GLU A 69 -2.80 31.72 34.06
CA GLU A 69 -1.55 30.95 34.16
C GLU A 69 -1.72 29.47 33.80
N ASP A 70 -2.91 29.06 33.36
CA ASP A 70 -3.15 27.67 32.96
C ASP A 70 -2.66 27.42 31.53
N LEU A 71 -1.65 26.56 31.40
CA LEU A 71 -1.04 26.19 30.12
C LEU A 71 -2.04 25.56 29.15
N GLN A 72 -2.89 24.66 29.63
CA GLN A 72 -3.85 23.95 28.78
C GLN A 72 -4.93 24.89 28.25
N VAL A 73 -5.35 25.87 29.06
CA VAL A 73 -6.20 26.96 28.59
C VAL A 73 -5.51 27.79 27.51
N ARG A 74 -4.20 28.08 27.65
CA ARG A 74 -3.44 28.80 26.61
C ARG A 74 -3.46 28.05 25.28
N LEU A 75 -3.14 26.76 25.34
CA LEU A 75 -3.02 25.89 24.16
C LEU A 75 -4.38 25.66 23.49
N GLY A 76 -5.42 25.43 24.28
CA GLY A 76 -6.79 25.32 23.79
C GLY A 76 -7.24 26.57 23.02
N LEU A 77 -7.02 27.77 23.59
CA LEU A 77 -7.35 29.03 22.92
C LEU A 77 -6.53 29.22 21.62
N ALA A 78 -5.24 28.90 21.62
CA ALA A 78 -4.40 28.97 20.42
C ALA A 78 -4.93 28.07 19.30
N ARG A 79 -5.32 26.82 19.62
CA ARG A 79 -5.94 25.88 18.65
C ARG A 79 -7.26 26.39 18.10
N THR A 80 -8.14 26.90 18.95
CA THR A 80 -9.41 27.50 18.51
C THR A 80 -9.18 28.69 17.58
N LEU A 81 -8.19 29.54 17.88
CA LEU A 81 -7.81 30.67 17.03
C LEU A 81 -7.22 30.21 15.69
N LEU A 82 -6.45 29.11 15.67
CA LEU A 82 -5.95 28.49 14.44
C LEU A 82 -7.09 27.98 13.55
N GLY A 83 -8.07 27.26 14.11
CA GLY A 83 -9.25 26.80 13.37
C GLY A 83 -10.02 27.95 12.71
N LEU A 84 -10.04 29.11 13.36
CA LEU A 84 -10.63 30.36 12.85
C LEU A 84 -9.70 31.16 11.92
N GLU A 85 -8.53 30.64 11.54
CA GLU A 85 -7.51 31.31 10.73
C GLU A 85 -6.97 32.61 11.33
N ARG A 86 -7.15 32.83 12.64
CA ARG A 86 -6.65 34.00 13.38
C ARG A 86 -5.21 33.80 13.81
N HIS A 87 -4.34 33.61 12.83
CA HIS A 87 -2.95 33.18 13.00
C HIS A 87 -2.13 34.07 13.96
N ARG A 88 -2.28 35.40 13.88
CA ARG A 88 -1.53 36.35 14.74
C ARG A 88 -1.91 36.23 16.21
N ASP A 89 -3.19 36.07 16.50
CA ASP A 89 -3.69 35.94 17.85
C ASP A 89 -3.24 34.59 18.45
N ALA A 90 -3.33 33.52 17.66
CA ALA A 90 -2.83 32.20 18.03
C ALA A 90 -1.34 32.23 18.37
N GLU A 91 -0.51 32.90 17.56
CA GLU A 91 0.92 33.07 17.83
C GLU A 91 1.19 33.79 19.15
N GLY A 92 0.38 34.82 19.47
CA GLY A 92 0.45 35.52 20.75
C GLY A 92 0.24 34.58 21.93
N GLU A 93 -0.81 33.75 21.87
CA GLU A 93 -1.12 32.80 22.94
C GLU A 93 -0.06 31.70 23.08
N LEU A 94 0.55 31.26 21.97
CA LEU A 94 1.62 30.25 21.97
C LEU A 94 2.94 30.78 22.53
N ARG A 95 3.27 32.05 22.29
CA ARG A 95 4.45 32.67 22.93
C ARG A 95 4.30 32.70 24.45
N GLU A 96 3.13 33.09 24.93
CA GLU A 96 2.83 33.08 26.37
C GLU A 96 2.84 31.66 26.94
N ALA A 97 2.33 30.66 26.19
CA ALA A 97 2.41 29.25 26.60
C ALA A 97 3.86 28.78 26.78
N LEU A 98 4.76 29.15 25.86
CA LEU A 98 6.19 28.84 25.97
C LEU A 98 6.91 29.61 27.10
N VAL A 99 6.40 30.78 27.52
CA VAL A 99 6.91 31.46 28.72
C VAL A 99 6.55 30.68 29.99
N LEU A 100 5.33 30.15 30.06
CA LEU A 100 4.87 29.35 31.20
C LEU A 100 5.57 27.97 31.26
N SER A 101 5.79 27.34 30.10
CA SER A 101 6.45 26.04 30.00
C SER A 101 7.43 26.02 28.81
N PRO A 102 8.70 26.38 29.05
CA PRO A 102 9.72 26.40 28.00
C PRO A 102 9.96 25.03 27.36
N GLY A 103 9.59 24.92 26.08
CA GLY A 103 9.75 23.69 25.29
C GLY A 103 8.71 22.62 25.63
N ASP A 104 7.52 23.04 26.06
CA ASP A 104 6.34 22.18 26.10
C ASP A 104 6.07 21.55 24.72
N PRO A 105 6.03 20.22 24.60
CA PRO A 105 5.86 19.53 23.31
C PRO A 105 4.57 19.93 22.60
N GLU A 106 3.49 20.16 23.36
CA GLU A 106 2.19 20.54 22.82
C GLU A 106 2.22 21.94 22.21
N ALA A 107 2.81 22.91 22.92
CA ALA A 107 3.04 24.25 22.39
C ALA A 107 3.88 24.25 21.11
N LEU A 108 4.95 23.42 21.08
CA LEU A 108 5.82 23.27 19.91
C LEU A 108 5.07 22.67 18.71
N LYS A 109 4.22 21.65 18.92
CA LYS A 109 3.36 21.09 17.86
C LYS A 109 2.38 22.13 17.30
N VAL A 110 1.70 22.89 18.16
CA VAL A 110 0.74 23.90 17.70
C VAL A 110 1.46 25.04 16.96
N LEU A 111 2.69 25.41 17.36
CA LEU A 111 3.55 26.33 16.60
C LEU A 111 4.00 25.78 15.25
N ALA A 112 4.28 24.47 15.16
CA ALA A 112 4.58 23.83 13.89
C ALA A 112 3.39 23.89 12.92
N VAL A 113 2.17 23.60 13.40
CA VAL A 113 0.93 23.70 12.61
C VAL A 113 0.68 25.14 12.16
N LEU A 114 0.88 26.12 13.04
CA LEU A 114 0.78 27.54 12.69
C LEU A 114 1.78 27.91 11.58
N ALA A 115 3.03 27.49 11.71
CA ALA A 115 4.08 27.76 10.72
C ALA A 115 3.76 27.09 9.37
N LEU A 116 3.24 25.87 9.36
CA LEU A 116 2.75 25.19 8.16
C LEU A 116 1.64 25.98 7.45
N ARG A 117 0.63 26.44 8.18
CA ARG A 117 -0.46 27.27 7.63
C ARG A 117 0.02 28.61 7.07
N GLN A 118 1.15 29.11 7.55
CA GLN A 118 1.80 30.33 7.05
C GLN A 118 2.77 30.07 5.88
N GLY A 119 2.98 28.80 5.49
CA GLY A 119 3.96 28.41 4.47
C GLY A 119 5.42 28.48 4.94
N GLU A 120 5.65 28.60 6.26
CA GLU A 120 6.97 28.72 6.87
C GLU A 120 7.57 27.34 7.21
N ALA A 121 7.73 26.49 6.18
CA ALA A 121 8.14 25.09 6.35
C ALA A 121 9.44 24.91 7.17
N ALA A 122 10.41 25.81 7.02
CA ALA A 122 11.66 25.75 7.80
C ALA A 122 11.42 25.95 9.31
N ARG A 123 10.53 26.87 9.70
CA ARG A 123 10.17 27.08 11.11
C ARG A 123 9.35 25.91 11.64
N ALA A 124 8.43 25.38 10.84
CA ALA A 124 7.68 24.19 11.20
C ALA A 124 8.61 23.00 11.52
N ARG A 125 9.63 22.75 10.67
CA ARG A 125 10.65 21.70 10.92
C ARG A 125 11.40 21.90 12.22
N ALA A 126 11.81 23.13 12.53
CA ALA A 126 12.51 23.41 13.78
C ALA A 126 11.64 23.09 14.99
N TYR A 127 10.37 23.52 14.98
CA TYR A 127 9.44 23.24 16.07
C TYR A 127 9.12 21.76 16.22
N VAL A 128 8.91 21.03 15.11
CA VAL A 128 8.67 19.58 15.15
C VAL A 128 9.89 18.81 15.64
N ALA A 129 11.10 19.18 15.19
CA ALA A 129 12.33 18.56 15.65
C ALA A 129 12.51 18.73 17.17
N GLU A 130 12.20 19.92 17.70
CA GLU A 130 12.23 20.15 19.14
C GLU A 130 11.14 19.36 19.86
N ALA A 131 9.90 19.34 19.35
CA ALA A 131 8.80 18.57 19.96
C ALA A 131 9.14 17.08 20.07
N VAL A 132 9.66 16.47 19.01
CA VAL A 132 10.08 15.06 19.00
C VAL A 132 11.30 14.82 19.91
N ALA A 133 12.20 15.79 20.04
CA ALA A 133 13.33 15.66 20.97
C ALA A 133 12.87 15.69 22.43
N ARG A 134 11.79 16.41 22.74
CA ARG A 134 11.21 16.49 24.09
C ARG A 134 10.34 15.28 24.42
N ASP A 135 9.54 14.81 23.46
CA ASP A 135 8.77 13.58 23.57
C ASP A 135 8.95 12.69 22.31
N PRO A 136 9.88 11.72 22.37
CA PRO A 136 10.10 10.79 21.27
C PRO A 136 8.96 9.79 21.02
N PHE A 137 7.90 9.76 21.84
CA PHE A 137 6.76 8.87 21.68
C PHE A 137 5.48 9.59 21.23
N ASP A 138 5.48 10.93 21.16
CA ASP A 138 4.35 11.71 20.69
C ASP A 138 4.01 11.37 19.22
N ALA A 139 2.84 10.75 19.03
CA ALA A 139 2.37 10.30 17.72
C ALA A 139 2.06 11.48 16.79
N GLU A 140 1.51 12.57 17.31
CA GLU A 140 1.17 13.77 16.54
C GLU A 140 2.44 14.49 16.07
N ALA A 141 3.45 14.62 16.93
CA ALA A 141 4.76 15.18 16.55
C ALA A 141 5.45 14.34 15.47
N LYS A 142 5.37 13.00 15.56
CA LYS A 142 5.89 12.10 14.52
C LYS A 142 5.15 12.21 13.20
N LEU A 143 3.83 12.39 13.24
CA LEU A 143 3.01 12.60 12.04
C LEU A 143 3.36 13.93 11.37
N LEU A 144 3.43 15.02 12.14
CA LEU A 144 3.87 16.33 11.61
C LEU A 144 5.29 16.26 11.03
N ARG A 145 6.18 15.47 11.64
CA ARG A 145 7.51 15.23 11.09
C ARG A 145 7.45 14.49 9.76
N ALA A 146 6.67 13.41 9.70
CA ALA A 146 6.48 12.64 8.48
C ALA A 146 5.86 13.48 7.36
N GLU A 147 4.91 14.37 7.67
CA GLU A 147 4.31 15.31 6.71
C GLU A 147 5.35 16.30 6.16
N LEU A 148 6.17 16.89 7.04
CA LEU A 148 7.23 17.82 6.65
C LEU A 148 8.37 17.16 5.87
N GLU A 149 8.70 15.90 6.20
CA GLU A 149 9.66 15.07 5.47
C GLU A 149 9.09 14.60 4.13
N ALA A 150 7.79 14.29 4.05
CA ALA A 150 7.09 13.98 2.81
C ALA A 150 6.99 15.19 1.87
N ALA A 151 6.92 16.40 2.42
CA ALA A 151 6.98 17.65 1.64
C ALA A 151 8.39 17.98 1.11
N ASP A 152 9.46 17.47 1.76
CA ASP A 152 10.87 17.60 1.31
C ASP A 152 11.34 16.44 0.43
N LEU A 153 10.69 15.30 0.52
CA LEU A 153 10.85 14.24 -0.46
C LEU A 153 10.42 14.80 -1.82
N PRO A 154 11.21 14.60 -2.90
CA PRO A 154 10.61 14.70 -4.23
C PRO A 154 9.34 13.84 -4.17
N PRO A 155 8.19 14.35 -4.67
CA PRO A 155 6.92 13.68 -4.47
C PRO A 155 7.13 12.19 -4.73
N PRO A 156 6.70 11.29 -3.82
CA PRO A 156 6.86 9.86 -4.05
C PRO A 156 6.37 9.61 -5.47
N PRO A 157 7.05 8.77 -6.28
CA PRO A 157 6.51 8.42 -7.58
C PRO A 157 5.07 8.02 -7.32
N VAL A 158 4.15 8.86 -7.81
CA VAL A 158 2.72 8.70 -7.55
C VAL A 158 2.45 7.25 -7.87
N VAL A 159 1.83 6.52 -6.94
CA VAL A 159 1.25 5.22 -7.26
C VAL A 159 0.28 5.50 -8.40
N GLU A 160 0.73 5.30 -9.64
CA GLU A 160 0.01 5.58 -10.88
C GLU A 160 -1.09 4.53 -11.07
N GLU A 161 -1.97 4.41 -10.08
CA GLU A 161 -3.33 3.97 -10.34
C GLU A 161 -4.16 5.22 -10.62
N GLN A 162 -4.38 5.45 -11.92
CA GLN A 162 -5.35 6.39 -12.51
C GLN A 162 -4.90 7.84 -12.71
N VAL A 163 -3.92 8.08 -13.59
CA VAL A 163 -4.19 8.82 -14.83
C VAL A 163 -3.35 8.21 -15.96
N LEU A 164 -3.94 7.26 -16.68
CA LEU A 164 -3.62 7.09 -18.10
C LEU A 164 -3.76 8.48 -18.73
N ARG A 165 -2.70 9.11 -19.26
CA ARG A 165 -2.92 10.31 -20.09
C ARG A 165 -3.89 9.88 -21.19
N PRO A 166 -5.12 10.43 -21.25
CA PRO A 166 -6.08 10.05 -22.29
C PRO A 166 -5.47 10.24 -23.68
N GLU A 167 -4.55 11.20 -23.82
CA GLU A 167 -3.80 11.48 -25.04
C GLU A 167 -2.83 10.36 -25.41
N PHE A 168 -2.12 9.76 -24.44
CA PHE A 168 -1.22 8.62 -24.72
C PHE A 168 -2.03 7.39 -25.13
N THR A 169 -3.10 7.10 -24.38
CA THR A 169 -3.98 5.97 -24.68
C THR A 169 -4.67 6.16 -26.04
N ALA A 170 -5.15 7.37 -26.34
CA ALA A 170 -5.73 7.70 -27.64
C ALA A 170 -4.70 7.61 -28.77
N ALA A 171 -3.48 8.11 -28.56
CA ALA A 171 -2.40 8.03 -29.55
C ALA A 171 -2.01 6.58 -29.84
N LEU A 172 -1.85 5.75 -28.81
CA LEU A 172 -1.51 4.34 -28.93
C LEU A 172 -2.63 3.54 -29.61
N THR A 173 -3.88 3.71 -29.20
CA THR A 173 -5.01 3.00 -29.82
C THR A 173 -5.23 3.43 -31.27
N ALA A 174 -5.05 4.72 -31.59
CA ALA A 174 -5.11 5.22 -32.96
C ALA A 174 -3.94 4.67 -33.81
N ALA A 175 -2.74 4.58 -33.26
CA ALA A 175 -1.58 4.00 -33.92
C ALA A 175 -1.76 2.50 -34.20
N LEU A 176 -2.29 1.74 -33.23
CA LEU A 176 -2.63 0.32 -33.41
C LEU A 176 -3.71 0.12 -34.48
N GLY A 177 -4.72 0.99 -34.52
CA GLY A 177 -5.73 0.99 -35.57
C GLY A 177 -5.14 1.25 -36.96
N ARG A 178 -4.23 2.24 -37.09
CA ARG A 178 -3.50 2.50 -38.35
C ARG A 178 -2.59 1.34 -38.76
N ALA A 179 -1.99 0.66 -37.78
CA ALA A 179 -1.14 -0.51 -37.99
C ALA A 179 -1.92 -1.80 -38.29
N GLY A 180 -3.27 -1.78 -38.25
CA GLY A 180 -4.11 -2.95 -38.50
C GLY A 180 -4.06 -4.01 -37.40
N VAL A 181 -3.57 -3.67 -36.21
CA VAL A 181 -3.46 -4.58 -35.07
C VAL A 181 -4.79 -4.62 -34.34
N ALA A 182 -5.41 -5.80 -34.21
CA ALA A 182 -6.67 -5.92 -33.47
C ALA A 182 -6.42 -5.81 -31.97
N PHE A 183 -7.15 -4.94 -31.27
CA PHE A 183 -7.01 -4.78 -29.81
C PHE A 183 -8.35 -4.55 -29.11
N ARG A 184 -8.37 -4.79 -27.80
CA ARG A 184 -9.48 -4.48 -26.90
C ARG A 184 -8.94 -3.92 -25.59
N ARG A 185 -9.53 -2.83 -25.10
CA ARG A 185 -9.20 -2.29 -23.78
C ARG A 185 -9.98 -3.02 -22.68
N GLN A 186 -9.30 -3.37 -21.61
CA GLN A 186 -9.88 -3.99 -20.41
C GLN A 186 -9.29 -3.33 -19.16
N GLY A 187 -9.97 -2.31 -18.63
CA GLY A 187 -9.47 -1.54 -17.49
C GLY A 187 -8.18 -0.77 -17.84
N LYS A 188 -7.11 -1.06 -17.09
CA LYS A 188 -5.75 -0.52 -17.31
C LYS A 188 -4.95 -1.28 -18.37
N ASP A 189 -5.44 -2.44 -18.80
CA ASP A 189 -4.78 -3.28 -19.78
C ASP A 189 -5.32 -3.06 -21.20
N LEU A 190 -4.43 -3.29 -22.17
CA LEU A 190 -4.74 -3.46 -23.58
C LEU A 190 -4.48 -4.91 -23.98
N LEU A 191 -5.54 -5.60 -24.37
CA LEU A 191 -5.45 -6.90 -25.02
C LEU A 191 -5.16 -6.68 -26.50
N VAL A 192 -4.03 -7.16 -26.98
CA VAL A 192 -3.55 -6.98 -28.36
C VAL A 192 -3.44 -8.34 -29.03
N LYS A 193 -4.06 -8.50 -30.20
CA LYS A 193 -3.92 -9.70 -31.02
C LYS A 193 -2.57 -9.68 -31.70
N LEU A 194 -1.74 -10.66 -31.36
CA LEU A 194 -0.40 -10.84 -31.89
C LEU A 194 -0.46 -11.42 -33.31
N ALA A 195 0.56 -11.16 -34.13
CA ALA A 195 0.66 -11.69 -35.48
C ALA A 195 0.65 -13.23 -35.53
N SER A 196 1.10 -13.88 -34.45
CA SER A 196 1.09 -15.34 -34.27
C SER A 196 -0.29 -15.91 -33.86
N GLY A 197 -1.35 -15.09 -33.82
CA GLY A 197 -2.71 -15.52 -33.50
C GLY A 197 -3.09 -15.54 -32.02
N GLY A 198 -2.14 -15.31 -31.11
CA GLY A 198 -2.38 -15.19 -29.66
C GLY A 198 -2.84 -13.79 -29.23
N VAL A 199 -3.16 -13.63 -27.94
CA VAL A 199 -3.51 -12.32 -27.35
C VAL A 199 -2.48 -11.98 -26.27
N GLY A 200 -1.76 -10.87 -26.45
CA GLY A 200 -0.89 -10.29 -25.44
C GLY A 200 -1.68 -9.31 -24.56
N ARG A 201 -1.49 -9.35 -23.24
CA ARG A 201 -2.00 -8.34 -22.32
C ARG A 201 -0.91 -7.35 -22.01
N VAL A 202 -1.19 -6.07 -22.19
CA VAL A 202 -0.22 -4.99 -22.03
C VAL A 202 -0.77 -3.98 -21.03
N ASP A 203 -0.05 -3.72 -19.94
CA ASP A 203 -0.43 -2.66 -19.01
C ASP A 203 -0.09 -1.29 -19.64
N VAL A 204 -1.11 -0.46 -19.85
CA VAL A 204 -0.93 0.84 -20.54
C VAL A 204 -0.20 1.84 -19.65
N GLY A 205 -0.26 1.67 -18.32
CA GLY A 205 0.47 2.49 -17.36
C GLY A 205 1.98 2.29 -17.45
N SER A 206 2.44 1.03 -17.47
CA SER A 206 3.86 0.68 -17.65
C SER A 206 4.44 1.25 -18.95
N LEU A 207 3.69 1.17 -20.06
CA LEU A 207 4.13 1.74 -21.33
C LEU A 207 4.26 3.27 -21.29
N TYR A 208 3.34 3.93 -20.58
CA TYR A 208 3.38 5.38 -20.41
C TYR A 208 4.53 5.81 -19.50
N ALA A 209 4.82 5.06 -18.43
CA ALA A 209 5.97 5.29 -17.57
C ALA A 209 7.29 5.19 -18.36
N ALA A 210 7.44 4.16 -19.20
CA ALA A 210 8.61 4.02 -20.09
C ALA A 210 8.77 5.19 -21.08
N TYR A 211 7.65 5.71 -21.62
CA TYR A 211 7.67 6.92 -22.44
C TYR A 211 8.15 8.17 -21.67
N ARG A 212 7.80 8.29 -20.38
CA ARG A 212 8.21 9.43 -19.54
C ARG A 212 9.69 9.42 -19.19
N GLU A 213 10.28 8.23 -19.03
CA GLU A 213 11.70 8.09 -18.70
C GLU A 213 12.61 8.40 -19.89
N ALA A 214 12.15 8.09 -21.10
CA ALA A 214 12.84 8.42 -22.34
C ALA A 214 11.86 8.95 -23.38
N PRO A 215 11.39 10.21 -23.26
CA PRO A 215 10.57 10.83 -24.28
C PRO A 215 11.49 11.06 -25.49
N GLY A 216 11.54 10.08 -26.39
CA GLY A 216 12.37 10.16 -27.58
C GLY A 216 12.13 11.47 -28.32
N ALA A 217 13.15 11.97 -29.03
CA ALA A 217 13.14 13.27 -29.71
C ALA A 217 12.00 13.49 -30.74
N GLN A 218 11.14 12.49 -30.97
CA GLN A 218 10.11 12.44 -32.01
C GLN A 218 8.68 12.68 -31.49
N GLY A 219 8.49 12.93 -30.19
CA GLY A 219 7.18 13.27 -29.61
C GLY A 219 6.20 12.08 -29.50
N LEU A 220 5.04 12.32 -28.87
CA LEU A 220 4.07 11.29 -28.47
C LEU A 220 3.57 10.42 -29.64
N THR A 221 3.23 11.04 -30.77
CA THR A 221 2.66 10.34 -31.92
C THR A 221 3.63 9.33 -32.53
N ALA A 222 4.88 9.73 -32.76
CA ALA A 222 5.89 8.84 -33.33
C ALA A 222 6.24 7.69 -32.37
N HIS A 223 6.27 7.98 -31.06
CA HIS A 223 6.47 6.95 -30.04
C HIS A 223 5.32 5.93 -30.03
N ALA A 224 4.07 6.41 -30.08
CA ALA A 224 2.89 5.54 -30.16
C ALA A 224 2.88 4.67 -31.43
N GLU A 225 3.35 5.20 -32.57
CA GLU A 225 3.49 4.45 -33.82
C GLU A 225 4.57 3.38 -33.75
N ALA A 226 5.74 3.70 -33.19
CA ALA A 226 6.81 2.72 -32.96
C ALA A 226 6.35 1.60 -32.01
N LEU A 227 5.61 1.96 -30.95
CA LEU A 227 5.06 1.00 -30.00
C LEU A 227 3.98 0.12 -30.65
N ALA A 228 3.09 0.69 -31.45
CA ALA A 228 2.08 -0.07 -32.19
C ALA A 228 2.71 -1.04 -33.19
N ALA A 229 3.77 -0.62 -33.90
CA ALA A 229 4.53 -1.48 -34.80
C ALA A 229 5.23 -2.63 -34.04
N ARG A 230 5.83 -2.35 -32.88
CA ARG A 230 6.40 -3.38 -31.99
C ARG A 230 5.33 -4.36 -31.53
N LEU A 231 4.21 -3.86 -30.99
CA LEU A 231 3.10 -4.68 -30.50
C LEU A 231 2.46 -5.55 -31.60
N GLY A 232 2.36 -5.03 -32.82
CA GLY A 232 1.91 -5.78 -33.99
C GLY A 232 2.93 -6.82 -34.49
N GLY A 233 4.23 -6.58 -34.26
CA GLY A 233 5.34 -7.46 -34.64
C GLY A 233 5.74 -8.48 -33.58
N LEU A 234 5.20 -8.41 -32.36
CA LEU A 234 5.46 -9.37 -31.29
C LEU A 234 4.99 -10.77 -31.72
N SER A 235 5.92 -11.72 -31.86
CA SER A 235 5.61 -13.14 -31.98
C SER A 235 5.33 -13.73 -30.59
N SER A 236 4.57 -14.83 -30.54
CA SER A 236 4.31 -15.63 -29.34
C SER A 236 5.55 -16.12 -28.59
N GLY A 237 6.76 -15.86 -29.09
CA GLY A 237 7.99 -16.48 -28.61
C GLY A 237 8.24 -17.85 -29.21
N VAL A 238 7.32 -18.32 -30.04
CA VAL A 238 7.54 -19.44 -30.95
C VAL A 238 8.17 -18.83 -32.20
N GLY A 239 9.50 -18.70 -32.18
CA GLY A 239 10.26 -18.29 -33.36
C GLY A 239 10.36 -19.44 -34.36
N PRO A 240 10.91 -19.21 -35.56
CA PRO A 240 11.26 -20.29 -36.50
C PRO A 240 12.24 -21.32 -35.91
N THR A 241 12.88 -21.00 -34.78
CA THR A 241 13.80 -21.84 -34.00
C THR A 241 13.13 -22.61 -32.84
N GLY A 242 11.81 -22.47 -32.63
CA GLY A 242 11.07 -23.13 -31.53
C GLY A 242 11.01 -22.32 -30.22
N VAL A 243 10.58 -22.96 -29.13
CA VAL A 243 10.45 -22.37 -27.78
C VAL A 243 11.79 -22.40 -27.03
N ALA A 244 12.22 -21.26 -26.51
CA ALA A 244 13.42 -21.15 -25.66
C ALA A 244 13.15 -21.71 -24.24
N LEU A 245 13.45 -23.00 -24.06
CA LEU A 245 13.13 -23.74 -22.83
C LEU A 245 13.86 -23.24 -21.57
N ASP A 246 14.98 -22.55 -21.72
CA ASP A 246 15.79 -21.92 -20.66
C ASP A 246 15.13 -20.68 -20.04
N SER A 247 14.32 -19.96 -20.83
CA SER A 247 13.54 -18.80 -20.37
C SER A 247 12.20 -19.17 -19.73
N LEU A 248 11.82 -20.44 -19.71
CA LEU A 248 10.54 -20.87 -19.15
C LEU A 248 10.55 -20.85 -17.63
N ARG A 249 9.45 -20.39 -17.03
CA ARG A 249 9.18 -20.46 -15.59
C ARG A 249 7.74 -20.90 -15.32
N PRO A 250 7.48 -21.67 -14.24
CA PRO A 250 6.14 -22.00 -13.83
C PRO A 250 5.53 -20.85 -13.00
N VAL A 251 4.23 -20.67 -13.09
CA VAL A 251 3.44 -19.79 -12.22
C VAL A 251 2.19 -20.52 -11.74
N LEU A 252 1.83 -20.31 -10.47
CA LEU A 252 0.62 -20.88 -9.89
C LEU A 252 -0.57 -19.94 -10.10
N ARG A 253 -1.72 -20.51 -10.45
CA ARG A 253 -2.99 -19.79 -10.66
C ARG A 253 -4.16 -20.53 -10.03
N PRO A 254 -5.24 -19.84 -9.63
CA PRO A 254 -6.43 -20.51 -9.11
C PRO A 254 -7.12 -21.31 -10.22
N ALA A 255 -7.86 -22.36 -9.83
CA ALA A 255 -8.68 -23.12 -10.77
C ALA A 255 -9.64 -22.22 -11.56
N GLY A 256 -9.76 -22.47 -12.86
CA GLY A 256 -10.66 -21.70 -13.74
C GLY A 256 -10.05 -20.41 -14.28
N PHE A 257 -8.79 -20.10 -13.96
CA PHE A 257 -8.04 -19.00 -14.57
C PHE A 257 -7.95 -19.12 -16.10
N VAL A 258 -8.04 -20.35 -16.62
CA VAL A 258 -8.09 -20.68 -18.06
C VAL A 258 -9.15 -19.90 -18.83
N ALA A 259 -10.30 -19.58 -18.20
CA ALA A 259 -11.37 -18.83 -18.85
C ALA A 259 -10.93 -17.40 -19.29
N GLY A 260 -9.88 -16.86 -18.66
CA GLY A 260 -9.30 -15.54 -18.98
C GLY A 260 -8.09 -15.57 -19.92
N THR A 261 -7.51 -16.75 -20.24
CA THR A 261 -6.21 -16.87 -20.93
C THR A 261 -6.28 -17.72 -22.20
N GLN A 262 -7.32 -17.53 -23.03
CA GLN A 262 -7.62 -18.30 -24.25
C GLN A 262 -6.38 -18.94 -24.91
N GLY A 263 -6.23 -20.25 -24.71
CA GLY A 263 -5.21 -21.06 -25.36
C GLY A 263 -3.85 -21.15 -24.66
N ALA A 264 -3.67 -20.65 -23.44
CA ALA A 264 -2.44 -20.84 -22.67
C ALA A 264 -2.24 -22.32 -22.27
N LEU A 265 -0.98 -22.76 -22.27
CA LEU A 265 -0.58 -24.10 -21.82
C LEU A 265 -0.52 -24.14 -20.30
N TYR A 266 -1.17 -25.16 -19.73
CA TYR A 266 -1.19 -25.39 -18.30
C TYR A 266 -1.35 -26.87 -17.96
N ARG A 267 -1.18 -27.21 -16.70
CA ARG A 267 -1.55 -28.51 -16.12
C ARG A 267 -2.12 -28.36 -14.71
N PRO A 268 -2.83 -29.36 -14.18
CA PRO A 268 -3.18 -29.40 -12.76
C PRO A 268 -1.95 -29.34 -11.86
N GLY A 269 -2.07 -28.57 -10.78
CA GLY A 269 -1.09 -28.40 -9.70
C GLY A 269 -1.65 -28.83 -8.34
N PRO A 270 -0.88 -28.64 -7.27
CA PRO A 270 -1.31 -28.99 -5.91
C PRO A 270 -2.42 -28.06 -5.41
N ALA A 271 -3.15 -28.49 -4.38
CA ALA A 271 -4.16 -27.69 -3.69
C ALA A 271 -5.27 -27.08 -4.59
N GLY A 272 -5.59 -27.74 -5.71
CA GLY A 272 -6.57 -27.22 -6.67
C GLY A 272 -6.06 -26.03 -7.49
N LEU A 273 -4.76 -25.76 -7.48
CA LEU A 273 -4.11 -24.76 -8.32
C LEU A 273 -3.79 -25.33 -9.70
N GLU A 274 -3.57 -24.43 -10.65
CA GLU A 274 -3.10 -24.74 -12.00
C GLU A 274 -1.68 -24.20 -12.18
N VAL A 275 -0.84 -24.97 -12.86
CA VAL A 275 0.54 -24.58 -13.22
C VAL A 275 0.53 -24.11 -14.66
N PHE A 276 0.82 -22.83 -14.88
CA PHE A 276 1.01 -22.24 -16.20
C PHE A 276 2.50 -22.00 -16.46
N TYR A 277 2.87 -21.91 -17.74
CA TYR A 277 4.24 -21.66 -18.15
C TYR A 277 4.35 -20.30 -18.81
N VAL A 278 5.31 -19.50 -18.36
CA VAL A 278 5.60 -18.19 -18.93
C VAL A 278 7.03 -18.13 -19.44
N LEU A 279 7.24 -17.36 -20.49
CA LEU A 279 8.56 -17.04 -21.02
C LEU A 279 9.02 -15.73 -20.36
N GLU A 280 10.18 -15.75 -19.71
CA GLU A 280 10.81 -14.55 -19.13
C GLU A 280 11.13 -13.54 -20.25
N ASP A 281 10.56 -12.35 -20.14
CA ASP A 281 10.94 -11.15 -20.88
C ASP A 281 11.02 -10.01 -19.84
N ALA A 282 12.07 -9.18 -19.92
CA ALA A 282 12.33 -8.12 -18.96
C ALA A 282 11.19 -7.07 -18.89
N GLU A 283 10.33 -7.02 -19.90
CA GLU A 283 9.26 -6.02 -20.00
C GLU A 283 7.84 -6.62 -19.91
N PHE A 284 7.64 -7.94 -20.10
CA PHE A 284 6.31 -8.54 -20.23
C PHE A 284 6.20 -9.98 -19.70
N VAL A 285 5.03 -10.34 -19.15
CA VAL A 285 4.73 -11.73 -18.77
C VAL A 285 3.93 -12.41 -19.85
N ARG A 286 4.59 -13.31 -20.58
CA ARG A 286 4.03 -14.00 -21.74
C ARG A 286 3.75 -15.47 -21.42
N TYR A 287 2.47 -15.84 -21.40
CA TYR A 287 2.05 -17.23 -21.28
C TYR A 287 2.39 -18.01 -22.56
N LEU A 288 2.97 -19.21 -22.38
CA LEU A 288 3.23 -20.13 -23.47
C LEU A 288 1.88 -20.67 -23.98
N PRO A 289 1.55 -20.56 -25.28
CA PRO A 289 0.31 -21.10 -25.81
C PRO A 289 0.37 -22.63 -25.96
N ALA A 290 -0.77 -23.31 -25.82
CA ALA A 290 -0.90 -24.75 -26.01
C ALA A 290 -0.55 -25.19 -27.44
N SER A 291 -0.75 -24.31 -28.44
CA SER A 291 -0.33 -24.56 -29.82
C SER A 291 1.19 -24.71 -29.99
N ALA A 292 1.99 -24.19 -29.05
CA ALA A 292 3.45 -24.30 -29.09
C ALA A 292 3.93 -25.77 -29.00
N LEU A 293 3.12 -26.66 -28.41
CA LEU A 293 3.42 -28.09 -28.38
C LEU A 293 3.41 -28.70 -29.78
N GLY A 294 2.44 -28.30 -30.62
CA GLY A 294 2.28 -28.82 -31.98
C GLY A 294 3.30 -28.28 -32.97
N GLU A 295 3.64 -26.99 -32.86
CA GLU A 295 4.55 -26.32 -33.81
C GLU A 295 6.03 -26.66 -33.60
N SER A 296 6.41 -27.03 -32.37
CA SER A 296 7.81 -27.30 -31.99
C SER A 296 8.13 -28.77 -31.68
N GLY A 297 7.14 -29.68 -31.76
CA GLY A 297 7.30 -31.08 -31.35
C GLY A 297 7.60 -31.27 -29.85
N LEU A 298 7.29 -30.27 -29.03
CA LEU A 298 7.50 -30.28 -27.59
C LEU A 298 6.37 -31.01 -26.88
N THR A 299 6.70 -31.75 -25.84
CA THR A 299 5.70 -32.35 -24.93
C THR A 299 5.45 -31.43 -23.74
N LEU A 300 4.24 -31.48 -23.18
CA LEU A 300 3.93 -30.79 -21.92
C LEU A 300 4.89 -31.20 -20.79
N GLU A 301 5.29 -32.46 -20.76
CA GLU A 301 6.26 -32.99 -19.79
C GLU A 301 7.64 -32.32 -19.91
N ALA A 302 8.14 -32.15 -21.15
CA ALA A 302 9.42 -31.49 -21.38
C ALA A 302 9.37 -30.00 -21.00
N VAL A 303 8.26 -29.31 -21.31
CA VAL A 303 8.02 -27.92 -20.91
C VAL A 303 8.00 -27.80 -19.39
N ASP A 304 7.25 -28.67 -18.72
CA ASP A 304 7.16 -28.67 -17.25
C ASP A 304 8.51 -28.91 -16.60
N ALA A 305 9.21 -29.95 -17.02
CA ALA A 305 10.54 -30.30 -16.50
C ALA A 305 11.54 -29.15 -16.68
N ALA A 306 11.53 -28.49 -17.85
CA ALA A 306 12.40 -27.34 -18.11
C ALA A 306 12.05 -26.16 -17.19
N ALA A 307 10.77 -25.78 -17.12
CA ALA A 307 10.32 -24.65 -16.31
C ALA A 307 10.69 -24.83 -14.82
N TRP A 308 10.40 -26.00 -14.25
CA TRP A 308 10.75 -26.28 -12.85
C TRP A 308 12.25 -26.35 -12.61
N ARG A 309 13.03 -26.94 -13.53
CA ARG A 309 14.49 -26.95 -13.44
C ARG A 309 15.06 -25.53 -13.43
N ASN A 310 14.54 -24.65 -14.28
CA ASN A 310 15.03 -23.28 -14.33
C ASN A 310 14.68 -22.51 -13.05
N LEU A 311 13.47 -22.70 -12.50
CA LEU A 311 13.08 -22.05 -11.25
C LEU A 311 13.87 -22.61 -10.05
N GLU A 312 14.14 -23.92 -10.01
CA GLU A 312 14.95 -24.57 -8.98
C GLU A 312 16.36 -23.97 -8.85
N ALA A 313 16.93 -23.49 -9.96
CA ALA A 313 18.24 -22.83 -9.98
C ALA A 313 18.23 -21.41 -9.38
N HIS A 314 17.04 -20.83 -9.14
CA HIS A 314 16.88 -19.48 -8.67
C HIS A 314 15.97 -19.49 -7.42
N PRO A 315 16.49 -19.81 -6.21
CA PRO A 315 15.76 -19.54 -4.97
C PRO A 315 15.74 -18.03 -4.68
N ALA A 316 14.85 -17.60 -3.78
CA ALA A 316 14.76 -16.23 -3.27
C ALA A 316 14.94 -16.18 -1.75
N ASP A 317 15.40 -15.03 -1.27
CA ASP A 317 15.54 -14.75 0.16
C ASP A 317 14.21 -14.93 0.90
N VAL A 318 14.30 -15.42 2.14
CA VAL A 318 13.18 -15.50 3.08
C VAL A 318 13.42 -14.48 4.18
N ARG A 319 12.61 -13.43 4.24
CA ARG A 319 12.82 -12.30 5.15
C ARG A 319 11.62 -12.06 6.05
N PRO A 320 11.83 -11.62 7.31
CA PRO A 320 10.73 -11.22 8.17
C PRO A 320 10.03 -9.99 7.60
N VAL A 321 8.70 -9.94 7.73
CA VAL A 321 7.86 -8.84 7.23
C VAL A 321 6.78 -8.47 8.23
N VAL A 322 6.45 -7.19 8.27
CA VAL A 322 5.28 -6.67 8.98
C VAL A 322 4.20 -6.34 7.96
N ILE A 323 2.95 -6.60 8.35
CA ILE A 323 1.78 -6.19 7.57
C ILE A 323 1.17 -4.99 8.30
N ASP A 324 1.27 -3.82 7.69
CA ASP A 324 0.75 -2.56 8.24
C ASP A 324 -0.29 -1.99 7.29
N GLN A 325 -1.52 -1.79 7.78
CA GLN A 325 -2.66 -1.32 6.98
C GLN A 325 -2.87 -2.06 5.64
N GLY A 326 -2.52 -3.35 5.58
CA GLY A 326 -2.63 -4.18 4.36
C GLY A 326 -1.42 -4.14 3.44
N GLU A 327 -0.39 -3.34 3.74
CA GLU A 327 0.88 -3.34 3.03
C GLU A 327 1.90 -4.28 3.67
N VAL A 328 2.63 -5.01 2.84
CA VAL A 328 3.73 -5.88 3.29
C VAL A 328 5.02 -5.08 3.26
N ARG A 329 5.70 -4.95 4.41
CA ARG A 329 6.99 -4.24 4.51
C ARG A 329 8.04 -5.15 5.13
N LEU A 330 9.28 -5.06 4.66
CA LEU A 330 10.41 -5.75 5.29
C LEU A 330 10.55 -5.28 6.74
N ALA A 331 10.77 -6.22 7.65
CA ALA A 331 10.99 -5.94 9.05
C ALA A 331 12.46 -6.21 9.43
N GLU A 332 13.01 -5.43 10.36
CA GLU A 332 14.37 -5.67 10.87
C GLU A 332 14.40 -6.87 11.85
N ALA A 333 13.29 -7.14 12.52
CA ALA A 333 13.12 -8.25 13.45
C ALA A 333 11.90 -9.10 13.07
N PHE A 334 11.91 -10.37 13.49
CA PHE A 334 10.80 -11.28 13.20
C PHE A 334 9.51 -10.87 13.94
N SER A 335 8.47 -10.60 13.15
CA SER A 335 7.15 -10.11 13.56
C SER A 335 6.04 -11.17 13.47
N GLY A 336 6.41 -12.44 13.26
CA GLY A 336 5.45 -13.54 13.11
C GLY A 336 5.21 -13.99 11.65
N VAL A 337 5.54 -13.13 10.68
CA VAL A 337 5.36 -13.40 9.24
C VAL A 337 6.69 -13.28 8.50
N TRP A 338 6.89 -14.18 7.53
CA TRP A 338 7.97 -14.16 6.55
C TRP A 338 7.42 -13.90 5.15
N ALA A 339 8.26 -13.38 4.28
CA ALA A 339 8.04 -13.31 2.84
C ALA A 339 9.16 -14.04 2.10
N VAL A 340 8.81 -14.75 1.03
CA VAL A 340 9.75 -15.05 -0.06
C VAL A 340 9.82 -13.80 -0.93
N THR A 341 11.00 -13.19 -1.04
CA THR A 341 11.17 -11.85 -1.62
C THR A 341 11.81 -11.87 -3.00
N GLY A 342 11.33 -12.74 -3.90
CA GLY A 342 11.81 -12.78 -5.27
C GLY A 342 11.29 -11.60 -6.10
N GLY A 343 10.05 -11.18 -5.86
CA GLY A 343 9.47 -9.97 -6.48
C GLY A 343 9.20 -10.11 -7.98
N ASP A 344 9.43 -11.29 -8.55
CA ASP A 344 9.37 -11.56 -9.99
C ASP A 344 8.05 -12.24 -10.43
N GLY A 345 7.15 -12.45 -9.47
CA GLY A 345 5.86 -13.10 -9.71
C GLY A 345 5.91 -14.63 -9.71
N HIS A 346 7.05 -15.23 -9.36
CA HIS A 346 7.24 -16.69 -9.29
C HIS A 346 7.27 -17.23 -7.86
N ASP A 347 7.20 -16.37 -6.85
CA ASP A 347 7.38 -16.73 -5.44
C ASP A 347 6.45 -17.85 -4.95
N GLY A 348 5.19 -17.86 -5.37
CA GLY A 348 4.27 -18.95 -5.06
C GLY A 348 4.72 -20.30 -5.63
N ALA A 349 5.25 -20.33 -6.86
CA ALA A 349 5.78 -21.55 -7.47
C ALA A 349 7.12 -21.95 -6.81
N ARG A 350 7.96 -20.98 -6.41
CA ARG A 350 9.24 -21.23 -5.74
C ARG A 350 9.05 -22.10 -4.50
N LEU A 351 7.96 -21.95 -3.75
CA LEU A 351 7.62 -22.80 -2.59
C LEU A 351 7.65 -24.31 -2.89
N LEU A 352 7.41 -24.70 -4.14
CA LEU A 352 7.38 -26.10 -4.58
C LEU A 352 8.76 -26.62 -5.05
N THR A 353 9.81 -25.78 -5.04
CA THR A 353 11.20 -26.17 -5.36
C THR A 353 11.96 -26.67 -4.13
N LYS A 354 12.92 -27.58 -4.31
CA LYS A 354 13.73 -28.12 -3.20
C LYS A 354 14.68 -27.05 -2.65
N ALA A 355 15.25 -26.24 -3.54
CA ALA A 355 16.12 -25.13 -3.19
C ALA A 355 15.41 -24.14 -2.27
N GLN A 356 14.22 -23.63 -2.65
CA GLN A 356 13.48 -22.69 -1.80
C GLN A 356 13.10 -23.30 -0.46
N ARG A 357 12.72 -24.59 -0.42
CA ARG A 357 12.38 -25.27 0.84
C ARG A 357 13.54 -25.26 1.84
N ARG A 358 14.78 -25.45 1.39
CA ARG A 358 15.95 -25.36 2.28
C ARG A 358 16.10 -23.98 2.90
N TRP A 359 15.79 -22.92 2.13
CA TRP A 359 15.83 -21.55 2.62
C TRP A 359 14.70 -21.27 3.61
N LEU A 360 13.49 -21.80 3.34
CA LEU A 360 12.36 -21.75 4.26
C LEU A 360 12.67 -22.48 5.56
N ASP A 361 13.18 -23.70 5.51
CA ASP A 361 13.53 -24.48 6.71
C ASP A 361 14.62 -23.78 7.52
N ALA A 362 15.63 -23.19 6.86
CA ALA A 362 16.66 -22.41 7.54
C ALA A 362 16.11 -21.15 8.23
N ALA A 363 15.19 -20.43 7.58
CA ALA A 363 14.61 -19.20 8.12
C ALA A 363 13.54 -19.46 9.20
N THR A 364 12.76 -20.53 9.04
CA THR A 364 11.62 -20.85 9.90
C THR A 364 11.96 -21.90 10.95
N GLY A 365 13.12 -22.56 10.89
CA GLY A 365 13.38 -23.75 11.71
C GLY A 365 12.50 -24.95 11.35
N GLY A 366 11.86 -24.92 10.16
CA GLY A 366 10.96 -25.95 9.66
C GLY A 366 9.58 -25.99 10.33
N GLY A 367 8.84 -27.05 10.00
CA GLY A 367 7.50 -27.32 10.53
C GLY A 367 6.37 -26.86 9.61
N LEU A 368 5.14 -26.98 10.10
CA LEU A 368 3.93 -26.68 9.32
C LEU A 368 3.74 -25.17 9.18
N LEU A 369 3.68 -24.69 7.94
CA LEU A 369 3.50 -23.27 7.62
C LEU A 369 2.12 -23.00 7.02
N ARG A 370 1.56 -21.84 7.37
CA ARG A 370 0.42 -21.23 6.68
C ARG A 370 0.95 -20.27 5.63
N VAL A 371 0.41 -20.35 4.42
CA VAL A 371 0.89 -19.63 3.25
C VAL A 371 -0.24 -18.81 2.64
N SER A 372 0.02 -17.54 2.36
CA SER A 372 -0.80 -16.70 1.49
C SER A 372 -0.12 -16.51 0.14
N LEU A 373 -0.87 -16.81 -0.92
CA LEU A 373 -0.52 -16.55 -2.32
C LEU A 373 -1.40 -15.43 -2.90
N GLY A 374 -1.99 -14.61 -2.02
CA GLY A 374 -2.94 -13.57 -2.39
C GLY A 374 -2.33 -12.39 -3.15
N ARG A 375 -1.00 -12.31 -3.24
CA ARG A 375 -0.28 -11.30 -4.03
C ARG A 375 0.64 -12.03 -5.00
N ARG A 376 0.72 -11.53 -6.22
CA ARG A 376 1.50 -12.18 -7.28
C ARG A 376 3.00 -12.16 -7.00
N GLU A 377 3.50 -11.03 -6.54
CA GLU A 377 4.93 -10.72 -6.40
C GLU A 377 5.54 -11.19 -5.08
N VAL A 378 4.75 -11.77 -4.18
CA VAL A 378 5.23 -12.19 -2.87
C VAL A 378 4.41 -13.35 -2.32
N ALA A 379 5.10 -14.38 -1.84
CA ALA A 379 4.50 -15.43 -1.03
C ALA A 379 4.73 -15.13 0.45
N LEU A 380 3.66 -15.06 1.24
CA LEU A 380 3.73 -14.77 2.68
C LEU A 380 3.51 -16.04 3.48
N LEU A 381 4.27 -16.21 4.56
CA LEU A 381 4.28 -17.41 5.37
C LEU A 381 4.27 -17.07 6.86
N CYS A 382 3.55 -17.84 7.66
CA CYS A 382 3.68 -17.84 9.11
C CYS A 382 3.62 -19.27 9.65
N ARG A 383 3.97 -19.46 10.92
CA ARG A 383 3.79 -20.77 11.55
C ARG A 383 2.30 -21.09 11.63
N ALA A 384 1.91 -22.32 11.30
CA ALA A 384 0.51 -22.74 11.42
C ALA A 384 0.01 -22.73 12.88
N SER A 385 0.91 -22.83 13.86
CA SER A 385 0.60 -22.74 15.29
C SER A 385 0.44 -21.31 15.81
N ASP A 386 0.81 -20.29 15.03
CA ASP A 386 0.72 -18.89 15.43
C ASP A 386 -0.63 -18.29 14.99
N ALA A 387 -1.63 -18.40 15.86
CA ALA A 387 -2.98 -17.95 15.57
C ALA A 387 -3.07 -16.44 15.23
N GLY A 388 -2.22 -15.61 15.85
CA GLY A 388 -2.19 -14.17 15.59
C GLY A 388 -1.73 -13.89 14.16
N SER A 389 -0.60 -14.46 13.77
CA SER A 389 -0.08 -14.30 12.40
C SER A 389 -1.00 -14.92 11.34
N VAL A 390 -1.66 -16.04 11.65
CA VAL A 390 -2.67 -16.64 10.76
C VAL A 390 -3.87 -15.71 10.57
N GLN A 391 -4.32 -15.04 11.63
CA GLN A 391 -5.40 -14.06 11.54
C GLN A 391 -4.98 -12.85 10.69
N VAL A 392 -3.74 -12.37 10.84
CA VAL A 392 -3.18 -11.28 10.02
C VAL A 392 -3.16 -11.67 8.53
N LEU A 393 -2.67 -12.87 8.19
CA LEU A 393 -2.66 -13.34 6.80
C LEU A 393 -4.08 -13.52 6.23
N THR A 394 -5.02 -13.98 7.04
CA THR A 394 -6.43 -14.10 6.64
C THR A 394 -7.04 -12.72 6.36
N ALA A 395 -6.81 -11.75 7.24
CA ALA A 395 -7.36 -10.39 7.12
C ALA A 395 -6.78 -9.62 5.93
N LEU A 396 -5.54 -9.91 5.53
CA LEU A 396 -4.89 -9.30 4.37
C LEU A 396 -5.63 -9.59 3.05
N GLY A 397 -6.31 -10.73 2.95
CA GLY A 397 -7.05 -11.12 1.76
C GLY A 397 -6.15 -11.38 0.54
N HIS A 398 -6.66 -11.07 -0.65
CA HIS A 398 -5.95 -11.26 -1.92
C HIS A 398 -6.21 -10.10 -2.89
N ALA A 399 -5.23 -9.84 -3.75
CA ALA A 399 -5.37 -8.96 -4.90
C ALA A 399 -6.24 -9.61 -6.00
N PRO A 400 -6.81 -8.83 -6.94
CA PRO A 400 -7.63 -9.36 -8.03
C PRO A 400 -6.94 -10.42 -8.91
N ASP A 401 -5.61 -10.35 -9.03
CA ASP A 401 -4.78 -11.30 -9.79
C ASP A 401 -4.04 -12.33 -8.90
N GLY A 402 -4.28 -12.29 -7.60
CA GLY A 402 -3.74 -13.22 -6.61
C GLY A 402 -4.57 -14.49 -6.45
N VAL A 403 -4.01 -15.45 -5.72
CA VAL A 403 -4.70 -16.70 -5.40
C VAL A 403 -5.47 -16.54 -4.07
N PRO A 404 -6.80 -16.72 -4.06
CA PRO A 404 -7.60 -16.55 -2.86
C PRO A 404 -7.35 -17.65 -1.83
N GLY A 405 -7.46 -17.28 -0.55
CA GLY A 405 -7.39 -18.21 0.58
C GLY A 405 -5.97 -18.47 1.11
N LEU A 406 -5.90 -19.29 2.15
CA LEU A 406 -4.65 -19.75 2.76
C LEU A 406 -4.38 -21.21 2.45
N PHE A 407 -3.11 -21.55 2.41
CA PHE A 407 -2.60 -22.89 2.14
C PHE A 407 -1.77 -23.39 3.31
N LEU A 408 -1.67 -24.71 3.44
CA LEU A 408 -0.76 -25.39 4.36
C LEU A 408 0.42 -25.91 3.55
N LEU A 409 1.63 -25.54 3.96
CA LEU A 409 2.87 -26.08 3.43
C LEU A 409 3.50 -27.00 4.49
N ASP A 410 3.57 -28.29 4.15
CA ASP A 410 4.15 -29.35 4.98
C ASP A 410 5.19 -30.12 4.16
N GLY A 411 6.47 -29.82 4.39
CA GLY A 411 7.57 -30.34 3.60
C GLY A 411 7.37 -30.05 2.10
N GLU A 412 7.16 -31.09 1.29
CA GLU A 412 6.93 -30.96 -0.16
C GLU A 412 5.45 -30.78 -0.55
N SER A 413 4.53 -30.83 0.42
CA SER A 413 3.09 -30.83 0.16
C SER A 413 2.48 -29.46 0.43
N LEU A 414 1.92 -28.85 -0.63
CA LEU A 414 1.03 -27.70 -0.51
C LEU A 414 -0.42 -28.18 -0.57
N ARG A 415 -1.22 -27.85 0.43
CA ARG A 415 -2.64 -28.24 0.53
C ARG A 415 -3.50 -27.03 0.81
N GLN A 416 -4.75 -27.05 0.33
CA GLN A 416 -5.70 -26.01 0.70
C GLN A 416 -5.97 -26.13 2.20
N ALA A 417 -5.87 -25.01 2.90
CA ALA A 417 -6.10 -25.03 4.32
C ALA A 417 -7.61 -25.00 4.61
N PRO A 418 -8.09 -25.74 5.62
CA PRO A 418 -9.49 -25.63 6.02
C PRO A 418 -9.79 -24.19 6.46
N SER A 419 -10.96 -23.72 6.03
CA SER A 419 -11.52 -22.39 6.27
C SER A 419 -11.62 -22.05 7.74
#